data_AF-A0A0B2Q2K5-F1
#
_entry.id   AF-A0A0B2Q2K5-F1
#
_cell.length_a   1.000
_cell.length_b   1.000
_cell.length_c   1.000
_cell.angle_alpha   90.00
_cell.angle_beta   90.00
_cell.angle_gamma   90.00
#
_symmetry.space_group_name_H-M   'P 1'
#
loop_
_entity.id
_entity.type
_entity.pdbx_description
1 polymer ?
#
loop_
_entity_poly.entity_id
_entity_poly.type
_entity_poly.pdbx_seq_one_letter_code
_entity_poly.pdbx_strand_id
1 'polypeptide(L)'
;SQDWKARLKIPPADTRYRIEDVTATKGNEFEDYFLKRELLMGIYEKGFERPSPIQEESIPIALTGSDILARAKNGTGKTAVFCIPALEKIDQDNNVIQVVILVPTRELALQTSQVCKELGKHLKIQVMVTTGGTSLKDDIMRLYQPVHLLVGTLGRILDLAKKGVCILKDCAMLVMDEADKLLSPEFQPSIEQLIHFLPTTRQILMFSATFPVTLKDFKDRYLQKPYVFVEERQKVHCLNTLFSKQQINHFIIFCNLVNRVELLAKKITELGYSCFYIHAKMLQDHRNRVFHDFRNGACRNLVCTGTLLTL
;
A
#
# COMPACT_ATOMS: atom_id res chain seq x y z
N SER A 1 4.48 -31.06 -6.95
CA SER A 1 3.24 -31.84 -7.17
C SER A 1 2.05 -30.88 -7.06
N GLN A 2 1.36 -30.60 -8.17
CA GLN A 2 0.23 -29.66 -8.28
C GLN A 2 -1.13 -30.23 -7.79
N ASP A 3 -1.11 -31.45 -7.23
CA ASP A 3 -2.29 -32.27 -6.86
C ASP A 3 -3.21 -31.64 -5.78
N TRP A 4 -2.76 -30.56 -5.14
CA TRP A 4 -3.54 -29.90 -4.10
C TRP A 4 -4.61 -28.95 -4.64
N LYS A 5 -4.39 -28.34 -5.82
CA LYS A 5 -5.39 -27.47 -6.46
C LYS A 5 -6.65 -28.24 -6.81
N ALA A 6 -6.52 -29.51 -7.20
CA ALA A 6 -7.64 -30.40 -7.52
C ALA A 6 -8.56 -30.67 -6.33
N ARG A 7 -8.11 -30.43 -5.09
CA ARG A 7 -8.87 -30.65 -3.85
C ARG A 7 -9.50 -29.37 -3.30
N LEU A 8 -9.24 -28.22 -3.90
CA LEU A 8 -9.77 -26.94 -3.44
C LEU A 8 -11.22 -26.75 -3.85
N LYS A 9 -12.00 -26.14 -2.96
CA LYS A 9 -13.35 -25.66 -3.28
C LYS A 9 -13.24 -24.26 -3.90
N ILE A 10 -12.91 -24.21 -5.18
CA ILE A 10 -12.76 -22.96 -5.92
C ILE A 10 -14.16 -22.47 -6.33
N PRO A 11 -14.53 -21.22 -6.04
CA PRO A 11 -15.79 -20.65 -6.51
C PRO A 11 -15.80 -20.50 -8.04
N PRO A 12 -16.97 -20.45 -8.69
CA PRO A 12 -17.05 -20.20 -10.13
C PRO A 12 -16.39 -18.86 -10.49
N ALA A 13 -15.72 -18.82 -11.64
CA ALA A 13 -15.01 -17.64 -12.12
C ALA A 13 -15.95 -16.42 -12.19
N ASP A 14 -15.51 -15.28 -11.65
CA ASP A 14 -16.30 -14.04 -11.69
C ASP A 14 -16.26 -13.44 -13.09
N THR A 15 -17.37 -13.61 -13.82
CA THR A 15 -17.57 -13.18 -15.21
C THR A 15 -17.97 -11.71 -15.36
N ARG A 16 -18.07 -10.94 -14.26
CA ARG A 16 -18.42 -9.52 -14.32
C ARG A 16 -17.34 -8.70 -15.03
N TYR A 17 -17.77 -7.70 -15.80
CA TYR A 17 -16.89 -6.78 -16.52
C TYR A 17 -15.96 -6.05 -15.54
N ARG A 18 -14.65 -6.24 -15.71
CA ARG A 18 -13.60 -5.61 -14.88
C ARG A 18 -13.01 -4.42 -15.64
N ILE A 19 -12.89 -3.28 -14.97
CA ILE A 19 -12.30 -2.05 -15.53
C ILE A 19 -10.78 -2.24 -15.65
N GLU A 20 -10.10 -1.55 -16.58
CA GLU A 20 -8.64 -1.63 -16.81
C GLU A 20 -7.78 -1.54 -15.54
N ASP A 21 -8.23 -0.80 -14.52
CA ASP A 21 -7.56 -0.64 -13.22
C ASP A 21 -7.45 -1.97 -12.44
N VAL A 22 -8.13 -3.03 -12.90
CA VAL A 22 -8.13 -4.38 -12.35
C VAL A 22 -7.46 -5.39 -13.30
N THR A 23 -7.28 -5.09 -14.59
CA THR A 23 -6.85 -6.06 -15.61
C THR A 23 -5.49 -5.77 -16.25
N ALA A 24 -4.97 -4.54 -16.16
CA ALA A 24 -3.66 -4.15 -16.70
C ALA A 24 -2.49 -4.73 -15.89
N THR A 25 -2.32 -6.05 -15.98
CA THR A 25 -1.36 -6.87 -15.21
C THR A 25 -0.13 -7.22 -16.05
N LYS A 26 1.01 -7.48 -15.40
CA LYS A 26 2.23 -8.04 -16.01
C LYS A 26 2.08 -9.54 -16.29
N GLY A 27 1.03 -10.17 -15.75
CA GLY A 27 0.71 -11.57 -15.98
C GLY A 27 1.28 -12.50 -14.92
N ASN A 28 1.59 -11.98 -13.73
CA ASN A 28 2.10 -12.78 -12.62
C ASN A 28 0.97 -13.63 -12.02
N GLU A 29 1.32 -14.78 -11.44
CA GLU A 29 0.44 -15.59 -10.61
C GLU A 29 0.80 -15.45 -9.12
N PHE A 30 -0.07 -15.87 -8.22
CA PHE A 30 0.21 -15.77 -6.78
C PHE A 30 1.34 -16.72 -6.34
N GLU A 31 1.57 -17.82 -7.07
CA GLU A 31 2.68 -18.74 -6.85
C GLU A 31 4.04 -18.12 -7.10
N ASP A 32 4.13 -17.10 -7.97
CA ASP A 32 5.38 -16.40 -8.27
C ASP A 32 5.91 -15.62 -7.06
N TYR A 33 5.09 -15.46 -6.01
CA TYR A 33 5.45 -14.76 -4.77
C TYR A 33 6.02 -15.68 -3.69
N PHE A 34 6.18 -16.98 -3.96
CA PHE A 34 6.78 -17.95 -3.01
C PHE A 34 6.09 -17.99 -1.63
N LEU A 35 4.77 -17.84 -1.61
CA LEU A 35 3.96 -17.86 -0.38
C LEU A 35 3.85 -19.27 0.20
N LYS A 36 3.54 -19.36 1.51
CA LYS A 36 3.14 -20.60 2.18
C LYS A 36 2.01 -21.28 1.39
N ARG A 37 2.11 -22.61 1.25
CA ARG A 37 1.14 -23.40 0.50
C ARG A 37 -0.26 -23.26 1.06
N GLU A 38 -0.39 -23.25 2.38
CA GLU A 38 -1.63 -23.07 3.13
C GLU A 38 -2.27 -21.71 2.83
N LEU A 39 -1.46 -20.66 2.67
CA LEU A 39 -1.94 -19.34 2.30
C LEU A 39 -2.42 -19.32 0.84
N LEU A 40 -1.67 -19.93 -0.08
CA LEU A 40 -2.10 -20.09 -1.48
C LEU A 40 -3.45 -20.82 -1.57
N MET A 41 -3.65 -21.86 -0.76
CA MET A 41 -4.93 -22.56 -0.68
C MET A 41 -6.08 -21.62 -0.31
N GLY A 42 -5.89 -20.76 0.70
CA GLY A 42 -6.91 -19.78 1.10
C GLY A 42 -7.15 -18.70 0.04
N ILE A 43 -6.10 -18.24 -0.64
CA ILE A 43 -6.19 -17.28 -1.77
C ILE A 43 -7.08 -17.84 -2.88
N TYR A 44 -6.83 -19.07 -3.33
CA TYR A 44 -7.63 -19.69 -4.41
C TYR A 44 -9.05 -20.04 -3.99
N GLU A 45 -9.27 -20.55 -2.78
CA GLU A 45 -10.62 -20.81 -2.26
C GLU A 45 -11.44 -19.53 -2.09
N LYS A 46 -10.79 -18.38 -1.86
CA LYS A 46 -11.46 -17.08 -1.85
C LYS A 46 -11.90 -16.63 -3.26
N GLY A 47 -11.39 -17.27 -4.31
CA GLY A 47 -11.66 -16.93 -5.71
C GLY A 47 -10.65 -15.95 -6.32
N PHE A 48 -9.48 -15.78 -5.70
CA PHE A 48 -8.41 -14.96 -6.28
C PHE A 48 -7.61 -15.81 -7.25
N GLU A 49 -7.90 -15.65 -8.54
CA GLU A 49 -7.21 -16.38 -9.61
C GLU A 49 -5.88 -15.72 -9.97
N ARG A 50 -5.89 -14.40 -10.14
CA ARG A 50 -4.72 -13.60 -10.52
C ARG A 50 -4.66 -12.30 -9.72
N PRO A 51 -3.45 -11.83 -9.39
CA PRO A 51 -3.25 -10.56 -8.71
C PRO A 51 -3.72 -9.38 -9.57
N SER A 52 -4.35 -8.39 -8.94
CA SER A 52 -4.63 -7.09 -9.59
C SER A 52 -3.34 -6.25 -9.76
N PRO A 53 -3.32 -5.18 -10.56
CA PRO A 53 -2.09 -4.41 -10.82
C PRO A 53 -1.44 -3.84 -9.55
N ILE A 54 -2.23 -3.39 -8.57
CA ILE A 54 -1.69 -2.95 -7.27
C ILE A 54 -1.10 -4.13 -6.48
N GLN A 55 -1.72 -5.31 -6.56
CA GLN A 55 -1.25 -6.51 -5.89
C GLN A 55 0.08 -6.99 -6.49
N GLU A 56 0.21 -7.01 -7.82
CA GLU A 56 1.45 -7.38 -8.50
C GLU A 56 2.63 -6.49 -8.14
N GLU A 57 2.41 -5.19 -8.04
CA GLU A 57 3.49 -4.24 -7.73
C GLU A 57 3.80 -4.19 -6.23
N SER A 58 2.79 -4.33 -5.37
CA SER A 58 2.94 -4.02 -3.94
C SER A 58 3.13 -5.24 -3.06
N ILE A 59 2.59 -6.42 -3.40
CA ILE A 59 2.76 -7.65 -2.58
C ILE A 59 4.24 -8.05 -2.48
N PRO A 60 5.01 -8.16 -3.59
CA PRO A 60 6.41 -8.55 -3.51
C PRO A 60 7.22 -7.59 -2.64
N ILE A 61 6.98 -6.28 -2.78
CA ILE A 61 7.63 -5.25 -1.98
C ILE A 61 7.27 -5.39 -0.50
N ALA A 62 6.00 -5.63 -0.17
CA ALA A 62 5.56 -5.83 1.20
C ALA A 62 6.22 -7.06 1.83
N LEU A 63 6.38 -8.15 1.07
CA LEU A 63 7.06 -9.36 1.51
C LEU A 63 8.54 -9.12 1.86
N THR A 64 9.23 -8.20 1.16
CA THR A 64 10.64 -7.86 1.51
C THR A 64 10.82 -7.17 2.86
N GLY A 65 9.75 -6.61 3.46
CA GLY A 65 9.86 -5.83 4.69
C GLY A 65 9.94 -4.32 4.49
N SER A 66 9.93 -3.86 3.24
CA SER A 66 9.92 -2.42 2.93
C SER A 66 8.60 -1.77 3.33
N ASP A 67 8.66 -0.56 3.89
CA ASP A 67 7.48 0.25 4.13
C ASP A 67 6.78 0.58 2.81
N ILE A 68 5.45 0.69 2.84
CA ILE A 68 4.64 1.01 1.66
C ILE A 68 3.75 2.20 1.93
N LEU A 69 3.70 3.10 0.96
CA LEU A 69 2.67 4.12 0.86
C LEU A 69 1.95 3.97 -0.49
N ALA A 70 0.72 3.46 -0.46
CA ALA A 70 -0.05 3.19 -1.67
C ALA A 70 -1.27 4.11 -1.79
N ARG A 71 -1.37 4.81 -2.92
CA ARG A 71 -2.58 5.50 -3.36
C ARG A 71 -3.36 4.64 -4.33
N ALA A 72 -4.55 4.24 -3.91
CA ALA A 72 -5.46 3.52 -4.78
C ALA A 72 -6.91 3.82 -4.43
N LYS A 73 -7.84 3.55 -5.36
CA LYS A 73 -9.28 3.71 -5.13
C LYS A 73 -9.90 2.47 -4.48
N ASN A 74 -11.09 2.61 -3.92
CA ASN A 74 -11.83 1.47 -3.34
C ASN A 74 -12.18 0.46 -4.45
N GLY A 75 -12.20 -0.83 -4.10
CA GLY A 75 -12.51 -1.91 -5.05
C GLY A 75 -11.34 -2.38 -5.94
N THR A 76 -10.12 -1.90 -5.73
CA THR A 76 -8.92 -2.28 -6.51
C THR A 76 -8.17 -3.50 -5.97
N GLY A 77 -8.66 -4.09 -4.88
CA GLY A 77 -8.05 -5.25 -4.23
C GLY A 77 -6.95 -4.92 -3.21
N LYS A 78 -6.89 -3.68 -2.70
CA LYS A 78 -5.92 -3.25 -1.67
C LYS A 78 -5.88 -4.15 -0.45
N THR A 79 -7.03 -4.66 -0.01
CA THR A 79 -7.11 -5.51 1.18
C THR A 79 -6.18 -6.72 1.07
N ALA A 80 -6.11 -7.36 -0.09
CA ALA A 80 -5.20 -8.49 -0.29
C ALA A 80 -3.72 -8.06 -0.26
N VAL A 81 -3.41 -6.82 -0.69
CA VAL A 81 -2.05 -6.28 -0.74
C VAL A 81 -1.40 -6.29 0.63
N PHE A 82 -2.16 -6.02 1.70
CA PHE A 82 -1.64 -6.04 3.05
C PHE A 82 -2.00 -7.32 3.82
N CYS A 83 -3.15 -7.96 3.56
CA CYS A 83 -3.52 -9.20 4.24
C CYS A 83 -2.60 -10.37 3.88
N ILE A 84 -2.23 -10.52 2.61
CA ILE A 84 -1.35 -11.62 2.16
C ILE A 84 0.02 -11.53 2.84
N PRO A 85 0.79 -10.43 2.74
CA PRO A 85 2.09 -10.34 3.40
C PRO A 85 1.99 -10.36 4.93
N ALA A 86 0.91 -9.84 5.52
CA ALA A 86 0.66 -9.95 6.96
C ALA A 86 0.55 -11.41 7.40
N LEU A 87 -0.29 -12.21 6.73
CA LEU A 87 -0.48 -13.63 7.05
C LEU A 87 0.78 -14.45 6.74
N GLU A 88 1.47 -14.14 5.65
CA GLU A 88 2.70 -14.83 5.25
C GLU A 88 3.80 -14.67 6.30
N LYS A 89 3.98 -13.46 6.83
CA LYS A 89 5.06 -13.15 7.77
C LYS A 89 4.83 -13.60 9.20
N ILE A 90 3.59 -13.92 9.57
CA ILE A 90 3.28 -14.39 10.92
C ILE A 90 3.94 -15.75 11.16
N ASP A 91 4.66 -15.84 12.27
CA ASP A 91 5.08 -17.07 12.91
C ASP A 91 3.90 -17.65 13.71
N GLN A 92 3.45 -18.85 13.34
CA GLN A 92 2.27 -19.50 13.93
C GLN A 92 2.56 -20.14 15.29
N ASP A 93 3.84 -20.33 15.63
CA ASP A 93 4.25 -20.97 16.88
C ASP A 93 4.50 -19.93 17.99
N ASN A 94 4.59 -18.64 17.61
CA ASN A 94 4.76 -17.53 18.54
C ASN A 94 3.44 -16.83 18.87
N ASN A 95 2.85 -17.18 20.02
CA ASN A 95 1.54 -16.72 20.50
C ASN A 95 1.55 -15.25 21.01
N VAL A 96 2.00 -14.32 20.18
CA VAL A 96 2.01 -12.87 20.43
C VAL A 96 1.39 -12.12 19.25
N ILE A 97 0.94 -10.89 19.49
CA ILE A 97 0.41 -10.03 18.42
C ILE A 97 1.59 -9.55 17.57
N GLN A 98 1.69 -10.07 16.36
CA GLN A 98 2.76 -9.78 15.40
C GLN A 98 2.33 -8.74 14.34
N VAL A 99 1.02 -8.64 14.09
CA VAL A 99 0.46 -7.72 13.11
C VAL A 99 -0.74 -6.99 13.67
N VAL A 100 -0.78 -5.67 13.48
CA VAL A 100 -1.95 -4.83 13.74
C VAL A 100 -2.43 -4.19 12.45
N ILE A 101 -3.73 -4.33 12.14
CA ILE A 101 -4.39 -3.64 11.03
C ILE A 101 -5.38 -2.61 11.60
N LEU A 102 -5.05 -1.33 11.42
CA LEU A 102 -5.90 -0.22 11.78
C LEU A 102 -6.80 0.18 10.62
N VAL A 103 -8.07 0.39 10.95
CA VAL A 103 -9.10 0.84 10.03
C VAL A 103 -9.99 1.88 10.73
N PRO A 104 -10.61 2.83 9.99
CA PRO A 104 -11.32 3.94 10.61
C PRO A 104 -12.72 3.58 11.12
N THR A 105 -13.36 2.55 10.58
CA THR A 105 -14.76 2.19 10.91
C THR A 105 -14.89 0.74 11.37
N ARG A 106 -16.00 0.46 12.08
CA ARG A 106 -16.29 -0.88 12.62
C ARG A 106 -16.55 -1.88 11.50
N GLU A 107 -17.28 -1.44 10.49
CA GLU A 107 -17.69 -2.22 9.33
C GLU A 107 -16.45 -2.66 8.53
N LEU A 108 -15.50 -1.75 8.31
CA LEU A 108 -14.23 -2.06 7.65
C LEU A 108 -13.40 -3.04 8.47
N ALA A 109 -13.43 -2.96 9.80
CA ALA A 109 -12.71 -3.90 10.67
C ALA A 109 -13.27 -5.32 10.53
N LEU A 110 -14.59 -5.45 10.57
CA LEU A 110 -15.26 -6.74 10.39
C LEU A 110 -14.96 -7.32 9.00
N GLN A 111 -15.12 -6.53 7.93
CA GLN A 111 -14.81 -6.95 6.56
C GLN A 111 -13.35 -7.38 6.40
N THR A 112 -12.41 -6.56 6.87
CA THR A 112 -10.97 -6.85 6.78
C THR A 112 -10.59 -8.09 7.57
N SER A 113 -11.16 -8.26 8.77
CA SER A 113 -10.92 -9.45 9.59
C SER A 113 -11.47 -10.73 8.93
N GLN A 114 -12.60 -10.64 8.23
CA GLN A 114 -13.18 -11.76 7.50
C GLN A 114 -12.28 -12.17 6.33
N VAL A 115 -11.76 -11.19 5.57
CA VAL A 115 -10.77 -11.45 4.51
C VAL A 115 -9.52 -12.13 5.08
N CYS A 116 -8.99 -11.66 6.22
CA CYS A 116 -7.84 -12.30 6.87
C CYS A 116 -8.13 -13.76 7.25
N LYS A 117 -9.32 -14.04 7.81
CA LYS A 117 -9.72 -15.40 8.22
C LYS A 117 -9.92 -16.33 7.02
N GLU A 118 -10.45 -15.83 5.92
CA GLU A 118 -10.67 -16.61 4.70
C GLU A 118 -9.36 -16.93 3.98
N LEU A 119 -8.48 -15.93 3.83
CA LEU A 119 -7.15 -16.12 3.25
C LEU A 119 -6.28 -17.02 4.15
N GLY A 120 -6.37 -16.84 5.46
CA GLY A 120 -5.62 -17.61 6.46
C GLY A 120 -6.30 -18.91 6.89
N LYS A 121 -7.35 -19.38 6.20
CA LYS A 121 -8.20 -20.51 6.63
C LYS A 121 -7.43 -21.80 6.89
N HIS A 122 -6.34 -22.04 6.15
CA HIS A 122 -5.49 -23.23 6.30
C HIS A 122 -4.25 -22.98 7.16
N LEU A 123 -4.06 -21.74 7.65
CA LEU A 123 -3.02 -21.38 8.60
C LEU A 123 -3.57 -21.51 10.03
N LYS A 124 -2.73 -21.87 10.99
CA LYS A 124 -3.05 -21.87 12.42
C LYS A 124 -2.95 -20.46 13.04
N ILE A 125 -3.27 -19.43 12.27
CA ILE A 125 -3.20 -18.03 12.68
C ILE A 125 -4.51 -17.63 13.36
N GLN A 126 -4.38 -17.03 14.54
CA GLN A 126 -5.50 -16.49 15.30
C GLN A 126 -5.71 -15.01 14.99
N VAL A 127 -6.83 -14.71 14.31
CA VAL A 127 -7.26 -13.35 13.96
C VAL A 127 -8.32 -12.87 14.94
N MET A 128 -8.05 -11.75 15.61
CA MET A 128 -9.00 -11.04 16.46
C MET A 128 -9.47 -9.75 15.79
N VAL A 129 -10.74 -9.40 15.98
CA VAL A 129 -11.29 -8.09 15.62
C VAL A 129 -11.74 -7.38 16.89
N THR A 130 -11.40 -6.10 17.03
CA THR A 130 -11.85 -5.28 18.16
C THR A 130 -12.22 -3.88 17.71
N THR A 131 -13.40 -3.41 18.10
CA THR A 131 -13.92 -2.10 17.70
C THR A 131 -14.68 -1.45 18.85
N GLY A 132 -14.96 -0.15 18.76
CA GLY A 132 -15.95 0.47 19.65
C GLY A 132 -17.30 -0.25 19.56
N GLY A 133 -18.08 -0.24 20.64
CA GLY A 133 -19.44 -0.82 20.68
C GLY A 133 -19.52 -2.34 20.89
N THR A 134 -18.40 -3.05 21.06
CA THR A 134 -18.37 -4.41 21.64
C THR A 134 -18.13 -4.33 23.16
N SER A 135 -18.39 -5.43 23.88
CA SER A 135 -18.06 -5.52 25.31
C SER A 135 -16.54 -5.50 25.50
N LEU A 136 -16.04 -4.54 26.28
CA LEU A 136 -14.61 -4.47 26.62
C LEU A 136 -14.17 -5.74 27.38
N LYS A 137 -15.06 -6.29 28.21
CA LYS A 137 -14.80 -7.52 28.96
C LYS A 137 -14.55 -8.70 28.01
N ASP A 138 -15.29 -8.77 26.91
CA ASP A 138 -15.16 -9.87 25.95
C ASP A 138 -13.85 -9.74 25.16
N ASP A 139 -13.46 -8.51 24.80
CA ASP A 139 -12.15 -8.23 24.19
C ASP A 139 -11.00 -8.63 25.12
N ILE A 140 -11.08 -8.28 26.41
CA ILE A 140 -10.08 -8.67 27.43
C ILE A 140 -10.02 -10.20 27.54
N MET A 141 -11.17 -10.86 27.65
CA MET A 141 -11.24 -12.33 27.73
C MET A 141 -10.64 -13.00 26.49
N ARG A 142 -10.88 -12.42 25.31
CA ARG A 142 -10.31 -12.92 24.05
C ARG A 142 -8.79 -12.76 24.00
N LEU A 143 -8.23 -11.70 24.57
CA LEU A 143 -6.79 -11.44 24.59
C LEU A 143 -6.00 -12.36 25.54
N TYR A 144 -6.68 -13.08 26.45
CA TYR A 144 -6.03 -14.18 27.20
C TYR A 144 -5.77 -15.43 26.35
N GLN A 145 -6.42 -15.54 25.19
CA GLN A 145 -6.15 -16.59 24.21
C GLN A 145 -5.20 -16.06 23.13
N PRO A 146 -4.43 -16.92 22.45
CA PRO A 146 -3.52 -16.49 21.40
C PRO A 146 -4.19 -15.61 20.34
N VAL A 147 -3.52 -14.50 20.00
CA VAL A 147 -3.87 -13.57 18.92
C VAL A 147 -2.58 -13.23 18.21
N HIS A 148 -2.51 -13.52 16.91
CA HIS A 148 -1.34 -13.22 16.09
C HIS A 148 -1.56 -11.96 15.24
N LEU A 149 -2.81 -11.78 14.77
CA LEU A 149 -3.23 -10.65 13.95
C LEU A 149 -4.43 -9.97 14.60
N LEU A 150 -4.29 -8.67 14.89
CA LEU A 150 -5.35 -7.85 15.47
C LEU A 150 -5.85 -6.82 14.44
N VAL A 151 -7.13 -6.90 14.08
CA VAL A 151 -7.80 -5.90 13.24
C VAL A 151 -8.69 -5.02 14.11
N GLY A 152 -8.67 -3.70 13.94
CA GLY A 152 -9.56 -2.88 14.73
C GLY A 152 -9.47 -1.38 14.53
N THR A 153 -10.35 -0.68 15.25
CA THR A 153 -10.38 0.78 15.28
C THR A 153 -9.35 1.31 16.27
N LEU A 154 -8.68 2.41 15.92
CA LEU A 154 -7.62 3.05 16.72
C LEU A 154 -7.98 3.22 18.20
N GLY A 155 -9.14 3.84 18.49
CA GLY A 155 -9.52 4.16 19.87
C GLY A 155 -9.61 2.93 20.77
N ARG A 156 -10.14 1.81 20.25
CA ARG A 156 -10.31 0.57 21.02
C ARG A 156 -8.98 -0.14 21.25
N ILE A 157 -8.14 -0.25 20.22
CA ILE A 157 -6.81 -0.88 20.34
C ILE A 157 -5.94 -0.06 21.30
N LEU A 158 -5.95 1.27 21.17
CA LEU A 158 -5.18 2.14 22.05
C LEU A 158 -5.64 2.06 23.52
N ASP A 159 -6.95 1.99 23.78
CA ASP A 159 -7.48 1.78 25.14
C ASP A 159 -7.00 0.46 25.75
N LEU A 160 -7.08 -0.64 24.99
CA LEU A 160 -6.61 -1.96 25.43
C LEU A 160 -5.09 -1.98 25.67
N ALA A 161 -4.32 -1.28 24.84
CA ALA A 161 -2.86 -1.16 24.99
C ALA A 161 -2.48 -0.33 26.22
N LYS A 162 -3.14 0.82 26.44
CA LYS A 162 -2.93 1.66 27.63
C LYS A 162 -3.23 0.94 28.94
N LYS A 163 -4.21 0.04 28.93
CA LYS A 163 -4.55 -0.80 30.08
C LYS A 163 -3.60 -1.98 30.31
N GLY A 164 -2.61 -2.18 29.43
CA GLY A 164 -1.66 -3.28 29.51
C GLY A 164 -2.26 -4.65 29.16
N VAL A 165 -3.47 -4.69 28.59
CA VAL A 165 -4.13 -5.95 28.18
C VAL A 165 -3.69 -6.35 26.78
N CYS A 166 -3.60 -5.38 25.87
CA CYS A 166 -3.09 -5.61 24.52
C CYS A 166 -1.59 -5.29 24.47
N ILE A 167 -0.76 -6.34 24.42
CA ILE A 167 0.70 -6.20 24.39
C ILE A 167 1.16 -6.21 22.94
N LEU A 168 1.73 -5.08 22.48
CA LEU A 168 2.13 -4.87 21.09
C LEU A 168 3.66 -4.83 20.87
N LYS A 169 4.44 -5.23 21.88
CA LYS A 169 5.91 -5.14 21.88
C LYS A 169 6.59 -5.96 20.78
N ASP A 170 5.94 -7.02 20.31
CA ASP A 170 6.44 -7.94 19.27
C ASP A 170 5.72 -7.73 17.93
N CYS A 171 4.97 -6.63 17.79
CA CYS A 171 4.21 -6.31 16.59
C CYS A 171 5.13 -5.77 15.48
N ALA A 172 5.65 -6.67 14.65
CA ALA A 172 6.58 -6.37 13.57
C ALA A 172 5.94 -5.64 12.38
N MET A 173 4.61 -5.63 12.25
CA MET A 173 3.91 -4.95 11.15
C MET A 173 2.70 -4.15 11.62
N LEU A 174 2.64 -2.88 11.21
CA LEU A 174 1.48 -2.01 11.36
C LEU A 174 0.89 -1.68 9.99
N VAL A 175 -0.38 -1.96 9.79
CA VAL A 175 -1.12 -1.59 8.59
C VAL A 175 -2.12 -0.49 8.93
N MET A 176 -2.22 0.54 8.08
CA MET A 176 -3.19 1.61 8.18
C MET A 176 -3.96 1.71 6.86
N ASP A 177 -5.22 1.25 6.86
CA ASP A 177 -6.13 1.43 5.72
C ASP A 177 -6.96 2.70 5.90
N GLU A 178 -7.26 3.38 4.79
CA GLU A 178 -7.80 4.75 4.77
C GLU A 178 -7.00 5.71 5.67
N ALA A 179 -5.68 5.72 5.49
CA ALA A 179 -4.74 6.46 6.33
C ALA A 179 -4.97 7.98 6.38
N ASP A 180 -5.61 8.55 5.36
CA ASP A 180 -6.06 9.96 5.36
C ASP A 180 -7.12 10.24 6.42
N LYS A 181 -7.97 9.27 6.75
CA LYS A 181 -8.92 9.37 7.86
C LYS A 181 -8.26 9.10 9.20
N LEU A 182 -7.40 8.09 9.28
CA LEU A 182 -6.68 7.73 10.52
C LEU A 182 -5.67 8.80 10.97
N LEU A 183 -5.12 9.57 10.03
CA LEU A 183 -4.17 10.66 10.27
C LEU A 183 -4.82 12.04 10.12
N SER A 184 -6.13 12.13 10.40
CA SER A 184 -6.76 13.43 10.60
C SER A 184 -6.13 14.12 11.83
N PRO A 185 -6.15 15.45 11.92
CA PRO A 185 -5.57 16.18 13.05
C PRO A 185 -6.07 15.71 14.43
N GLU A 186 -7.31 15.21 14.49
CA GLU A 186 -7.95 14.69 15.70
C GLU A 186 -7.38 13.34 16.13
N PHE A 187 -7.08 12.45 15.17
CA PHE A 187 -6.64 11.08 15.46
C PHE A 187 -5.11 10.91 15.45
N GLN A 188 -4.39 11.80 14.79
CA GLN A 188 -2.93 11.73 14.65
C GLN A 188 -2.20 11.57 16.00
N PRO A 189 -2.48 12.35 17.07
CA PRO A 189 -1.83 12.16 18.37
C PRO A 189 -2.06 10.76 18.96
N SER A 190 -3.23 10.17 18.71
CA SER A 190 -3.58 8.82 19.18
C SER A 190 -2.83 7.74 18.40
N ILE A 191 -2.62 7.92 17.10
CA ILE A 191 -1.76 7.04 16.28
C ILE A 191 -0.32 7.11 16.81
N GLU A 192 0.20 8.31 17.04
CA GLU A 192 1.55 8.48 17.56
C GLU A 192 1.70 7.79 18.92
N GLN A 193 0.73 7.92 19.83
CA GLN A 193 0.72 7.18 21.10
C GLN A 193 0.71 5.66 20.89
N LEU A 194 -0.10 5.13 19.97
CA LEU A 194 -0.12 3.70 19.69
C LEU A 194 1.24 3.19 19.22
N ILE A 195 1.93 3.96 18.37
CA ILE A 195 3.25 3.63 17.83
C ILE A 195 4.32 3.47 18.93
N HIS A 196 4.17 4.14 20.07
CA HIS A 196 5.08 3.97 21.21
C HIS A 196 4.95 2.58 21.88
N PHE A 197 3.84 1.88 21.70
CA PHE A 197 3.67 0.50 22.17
C PHE A 197 4.26 -0.54 21.21
N LEU A 198 4.62 -0.13 19.99
CA LEU A 198 5.20 -0.99 18.95
C LEU A 198 6.73 -1.02 19.03
N PRO A 199 7.39 -2.11 18.59
CA PRO A 199 8.85 -2.18 18.51
C PRO A 199 9.42 -1.12 17.57
N THR A 200 10.63 -0.62 17.85
CA THR A 200 11.30 0.42 17.03
C THR A 200 11.53 -0.04 15.59
N THR A 201 11.89 -1.31 15.42
CA THR A 201 12.01 -1.96 14.11
C THR A 201 10.68 -2.62 13.79
N ARG A 202 9.96 -2.04 12.83
CA ARG A 202 8.64 -2.47 12.39
C ARG A 202 8.43 -2.03 10.95
N GLN A 203 7.67 -2.79 10.20
CA GLN A 203 7.20 -2.43 8.87
C GLN A 203 5.87 -1.69 8.99
N ILE A 204 5.71 -0.59 8.25
CA ILE A 204 4.45 0.17 8.19
C ILE A 204 3.92 0.18 6.76
N LEU A 205 2.67 -0.27 6.59
CA LEU A 205 1.96 -0.26 5.31
C LEU A 205 0.80 0.73 5.39
N MET A 206 0.83 1.77 4.55
CA MET A 206 -0.17 2.82 4.52
C MET A 206 -0.93 2.81 3.19
N PHE A 207 -2.26 2.74 3.27
CA PHE A 207 -3.14 2.81 2.12
C PHE A 207 -4.08 3.99 2.27
N SER A 208 -4.16 4.84 1.24
CA SER A 208 -5.03 6.01 1.28
C SER A 208 -5.57 6.36 -0.11
N ALA A 209 -6.75 7.00 -0.14
CA ALA A 209 -7.30 7.56 -1.36
C ALA A 209 -6.69 8.93 -1.70
N THR A 210 -6.21 9.65 -0.69
CA THR A 210 -5.71 11.02 -0.80
C THR A 210 -4.35 11.20 -0.12
N PHE A 211 -3.67 12.32 -0.37
CA PHE A 211 -2.39 12.64 0.27
C PHE A 211 -2.43 14.04 0.87
N PRO A 212 -3.09 14.22 2.02
CA PRO A 212 -3.04 15.48 2.76
C PRO A 212 -1.63 15.74 3.32
N VAL A 213 -1.38 16.99 3.73
CA VAL A 213 -0.09 17.39 4.31
C VAL A 213 0.23 16.60 5.58
N THR A 214 -0.78 16.31 6.41
CA THR A 214 -0.63 15.50 7.63
C THR A 214 -0.05 14.11 7.35
N LEU A 215 -0.48 13.48 6.25
CA LEU A 215 0.03 12.19 5.81
C LEU A 215 1.49 12.30 5.35
N LYS A 216 1.87 13.39 4.69
CA LYS A 216 3.27 13.66 4.33
C LYS A 216 4.16 13.80 5.57
N ASP A 217 3.74 14.59 6.55
CA ASP A 217 4.50 14.82 7.78
C ASP A 217 4.62 13.56 8.63
N PHE A 218 3.58 12.71 8.62
CA PHE A 218 3.63 11.39 9.23
C PHE A 218 4.61 10.48 8.48
N LYS A 219 4.52 10.44 7.14
CA LYS A 219 5.39 9.64 6.28
C LYS A 219 6.87 9.96 6.51
N ASP A 220 7.23 11.25 6.54
CA ASP A 220 8.61 11.70 6.71
C ASP A 220 9.15 11.40 8.13
N ARG A 221 8.28 11.27 9.14
CA ARG A 221 8.68 10.95 10.53
C ARG A 221 8.74 9.47 10.85
N TYR A 222 7.84 8.65 10.30
CA TYR A 222 7.65 7.26 10.74
C TYR A 222 8.00 6.21 9.68
N LEU A 223 7.99 6.54 8.38
CA LEU A 223 8.32 5.55 7.34
C LEU A 223 9.81 5.61 6.97
N GLN A 224 10.43 4.45 6.83
CA GLN A 224 11.83 4.31 6.39
C GLN A 224 11.89 4.02 4.89
N LYS A 225 12.18 5.07 4.09
CA LYS A 225 12.31 4.99 2.61
C LYS A 225 11.19 4.17 1.97
N PRO A 226 9.92 4.57 2.14
CA PRO A 226 8.78 3.79 1.71
C PRO A 226 8.74 3.65 0.18
N TYR A 227 8.34 2.48 -0.29
CA TYR A 227 7.89 2.31 -1.67
C TYR A 227 6.56 3.03 -1.87
N VAL A 228 6.52 3.97 -2.82
CA VAL A 228 5.31 4.77 -3.09
C VAL A 228 4.63 4.24 -4.34
N PHE A 229 3.45 3.63 -4.17
CA PHE A 229 2.60 3.22 -5.28
C PHE A 229 1.54 4.28 -5.57
N VAL A 230 1.40 4.67 -6.84
CA VAL A 230 0.32 5.53 -7.32
C VAL A 230 -0.20 4.97 -8.63
N GLU A 231 -1.51 4.70 -8.70
CA GLU A 231 -2.18 4.29 -9.94
C GLU A 231 -1.84 5.23 -11.10
N GLU A 232 -1.59 4.68 -12.29
CA GLU A 232 -1.13 5.44 -13.47
C GLU A 232 -2.05 6.64 -13.79
N ARG A 233 -3.38 6.43 -13.71
CA ARG A 233 -4.39 7.48 -13.96
C ARG A 233 -4.31 8.63 -12.95
N GLN A 234 -3.80 8.39 -11.75
CA GLN A 234 -3.66 9.38 -10.69
C GLN A 234 -2.30 10.09 -10.68
N LYS A 235 -1.29 9.56 -11.37
CA LYS A 235 0.07 10.15 -11.40
C LYS A 235 0.07 11.60 -11.87
N VAL A 236 -0.68 11.92 -12.92
CA VAL A 236 -0.78 13.30 -13.45
C VAL A 236 -1.44 14.25 -12.45
N HIS A 237 -2.47 13.79 -11.74
CA HIS A 237 -3.12 14.58 -10.69
C HIS A 237 -2.22 14.79 -9.47
N CYS A 238 -1.48 13.76 -9.05
CA CYS A 238 -0.42 13.91 -8.02
C CYS A 238 0.65 14.91 -8.46
N LEU A 239 1.08 14.84 -9.72
CA LEU A 239 2.09 15.74 -10.28
C LEU A 239 1.61 17.19 -10.27
N ASN A 240 0.35 17.45 -10.67
CA ASN A 240 -0.24 18.79 -10.57
C ASN A 240 -0.21 19.31 -9.13
N THR A 241 -0.60 18.47 -8.16
CA THR A 241 -0.57 18.83 -6.74
C THR A 241 0.84 19.16 -6.26
N LEU A 242 1.86 18.44 -6.74
CA LEU A 242 3.25 18.73 -6.46
C LEU A 242 3.68 20.09 -7.02
N PHE A 243 3.35 20.38 -8.28
CA PHE A 243 3.67 21.65 -8.90
C PHE A 243 2.98 22.84 -8.22
N SER A 244 1.73 22.69 -7.77
CA SER A 244 1.01 23.77 -7.09
C SER A 244 1.53 24.03 -5.67
N LYS A 245 1.97 23.00 -4.94
CA LYS A 245 2.34 23.11 -3.52
C LYS A 245 3.82 23.31 -3.27
N GLN A 246 4.70 22.87 -4.17
CA GLN A 246 6.14 22.98 -3.97
C GLN A 246 6.71 24.14 -4.78
N GLN A 247 7.31 25.11 -4.08
CA GLN A 247 8.12 26.16 -4.71
C GLN A 247 9.53 25.61 -5.06
N ILE A 248 9.58 24.59 -5.91
CA ILE A 248 10.85 24.10 -6.46
C ILE A 248 11.11 24.78 -7.80
N ASN A 249 12.34 25.22 -8.01
CA ASN A 249 12.74 25.98 -9.20
C ASN A 249 12.75 25.11 -10.47
N HIS A 250 13.17 23.86 -10.37
CA HIS A 250 13.29 22.93 -11.50
C HIS A 250 12.84 21.51 -11.13
N PHE A 251 11.99 20.92 -11.97
CA PHE A 251 11.58 19.52 -11.87
C PHE A 251 12.16 18.72 -13.04
N ILE A 252 12.77 17.58 -12.75
CA ILE A 252 13.11 16.56 -13.75
C ILE A 252 12.28 15.32 -13.46
N ILE A 253 11.51 14.88 -14.45
CA ILE A 253 10.56 13.77 -14.33
C ILE A 253 10.98 12.66 -15.28
N PHE A 254 11.29 11.49 -14.72
CA PHE A 254 11.73 10.35 -15.50
C PHE A 254 10.56 9.44 -15.88
N CYS A 255 10.54 9.01 -17.15
CA CYS A 255 9.61 8.05 -17.73
C CYS A 255 10.37 6.89 -18.36
N ASN A 256 9.80 5.68 -18.31
CA ASN A 256 10.46 4.48 -18.85
C ASN A 256 10.29 4.34 -20.38
N LEU A 257 9.27 4.96 -20.96
CA LEU A 257 8.93 4.82 -22.38
C LEU A 257 8.95 6.17 -23.10
N VAL A 258 9.48 6.20 -24.32
CA VAL A 258 9.56 7.40 -25.17
C VAL A 258 8.18 8.02 -25.39
N ASN A 259 7.17 7.21 -25.76
CA ASN A 259 5.82 7.72 -26.00
C ASN A 259 5.19 8.35 -24.73
N ARG A 260 5.58 7.88 -23.54
CA ARG A 260 5.10 8.46 -22.27
C ARG A 260 5.74 9.81 -21.97
N VAL A 261 6.98 10.03 -22.40
CA VAL A 261 7.67 11.32 -22.24
C VAL A 261 6.89 12.43 -22.95
N GLU A 262 6.59 12.23 -24.23
CA GLU A 262 5.85 13.22 -25.04
C GLU A 262 4.42 13.43 -24.50
N LEU A 263 3.72 12.33 -24.18
CA LEU A 263 2.34 12.40 -23.68
C LEU A 263 2.24 13.08 -22.32
N LEU A 264 3.20 12.83 -21.42
CA LEU A 264 3.24 13.49 -20.12
C LEU A 264 3.58 14.97 -20.26
N ALA A 265 4.55 15.34 -21.10
CA ALA A 265 4.90 16.74 -21.34
C ALA A 265 3.70 17.53 -21.87
N LYS A 266 2.96 16.97 -22.84
CA LYS A 266 1.71 17.55 -23.35
C LYS A 266 0.69 17.76 -22.23
N LYS A 267 0.44 16.75 -21.39
CA LYS A 267 -0.48 16.87 -20.24
C LYS A 267 -0.04 17.93 -19.23
N ILE A 268 1.26 18.05 -18.96
CA ILE A 268 1.78 19.09 -18.05
C ILE A 268 1.53 20.49 -18.64
N THR A 269 1.71 20.65 -19.95
CA THR A 269 1.39 21.91 -20.66
C THR A 269 -0.11 22.22 -20.64
N GLU A 270 -0.98 21.22 -20.83
CA GLU A 270 -2.43 21.36 -20.73
C GLU A 270 -2.89 21.77 -19.32
N LEU A 271 -2.16 21.37 -18.28
CA LEU A 271 -2.38 21.79 -16.89
C LEU A 271 -1.90 23.23 -16.60
N GLY A 272 -1.30 23.92 -17.58
CA GLY A 272 -0.85 25.31 -17.47
C GLY A 272 0.60 25.47 -17.03
N TYR A 273 1.40 24.40 -16.97
CA TYR A 273 2.82 24.48 -16.61
C TYR A 273 3.70 24.35 -17.86
N SER A 274 4.70 25.23 -18.00
CA SER A 274 5.69 25.08 -19.07
C SER A 274 6.48 23.77 -18.87
N CYS A 275 6.65 23.00 -19.93
CA CYS A 275 7.36 21.73 -19.86
C CYS A 275 8.14 21.44 -21.14
N PHE A 276 9.42 21.12 -20.98
CA PHE A 276 10.26 20.53 -22.01
C PHE A 276 10.29 19.02 -21.90
N TYR A 277 10.72 18.36 -22.97
CA TYR A 277 10.93 16.92 -22.95
C TYR A 277 12.16 16.49 -23.74
N ILE A 278 12.79 15.40 -23.28
CA ILE A 278 13.97 14.78 -23.91
C ILE A 278 13.82 13.27 -23.92
N HIS A 279 13.96 12.62 -25.07
CA HIS A 279 13.98 11.16 -25.15
C HIS A 279 14.95 10.64 -26.20
N ALA A 280 15.26 9.35 -26.12
CA ALA A 280 16.29 8.71 -26.96
C ALA A 280 16.07 8.80 -28.48
N LYS A 281 14.81 8.95 -28.94
CA LYS A 281 14.49 9.13 -30.37
C LYS A 281 14.75 10.55 -30.93
N MET A 282 15.09 11.53 -30.09
CA MET A 282 15.42 12.88 -30.56
C MET A 282 16.87 12.93 -31.04
N LEU A 283 17.12 13.75 -32.07
CA LEU A 283 18.48 14.08 -32.52
C LEU A 283 19.30 14.67 -31.36
N GLN A 284 20.58 14.29 -31.28
CA GLN A 284 21.48 14.70 -30.19
C GLN A 284 21.54 16.23 -30.01
N ASP A 285 21.67 16.98 -31.10
CA ASP A 285 21.76 18.45 -31.06
C ASP A 285 20.49 19.09 -30.49
N HIS A 286 19.32 18.54 -30.82
CA HIS A 286 18.05 18.99 -30.24
C HIS A 286 17.97 18.69 -28.74
N ARG A 287 18.46 17.52 -28.30
CA ARG A 287 18.52 17.18 -26.87
C ARG A 287 19.41 18.15 -26.10
N ASN A 288 20.60 18.43 -26.62
CA ASN A 288 21.56 19.35 -26.02
C ASN A 288 20.98 20.77 -25.89
N ARG A 289 20.30 21.25 -26.94
CA ARG A 289 19.64 22.57 -26.93
C ARG A 289 18.54 22.65 -25.88
N VAL A 290 17.62 21.68 -25.85
CA VAL A 290 16.52 21.65 -24.88
C VAL A 290 17.06 21.58 -23.44
N PHE A 291 18.11 20.80 -23.21
CA PHE A 291 18.75 20.70 -21.89
C PHE A 291 19.45 21.99 -21.48
N HIS A 292 20.14 22.65 -22.41
CA HIS A 292 20.76 23.96 -22.18
C HIS A 292 19.71 25.03 -21.83
N ASP A 293 18.62 25.09 -22.58
CA ASP A 293 17.53 26.04 -22.33
C ASP A 293 16.83 25.77 -20.99
N PHE A 294 16.62 24.50 -20.63
CA PHE A 294 16.14 24.10 -19.31
C PHE A 294 17.08 24.54 -18.19
N ARG A 295 18.39 24.30 -18.33
CA ARG A 295 19.41 24.66 -17.33
C ARG A 295 19.50 26.18 -17.12
N ASN A 296 19.24 26.96 -18.16
CA ASN A 296 19.19 28.41 -18.11
C ASN A 296 17.86 28.98 -17.57
N GLY A 297 16.93 28.12 -17.15
CA GLY A 297 15.67 28.52 -16.53
C GLY A 297 14.58 28.94 -17.52
N ALA A 298 14.74 28.67 -18.82
CA ALA A 298 13.71 28.96 -19.82
C ALA A 298 12.43 28.14 -19.59
N CYS A 299 12.55 26.99 -18.91
CA CYS A 299 11.43 26.15 -18.51
C CYS A 299 11.70 25.52 -17.15
N ARG A 300 10.65 25.39 -16.32
CA ARG A 300 10.77 24.82 -14.97
C ARG A 300 10.64 23.31 -14.92
N ASN A 301 10.09 22.67 -15.95
CA ASN A 301 9.81 21.23 -15.94
C ASN A 301 10.43 20.54 -17.14
N LEU A 302 11.13 19.43 -16.90
CA LEU A 302 11.72 18.59 -17.94
C LEU A 302 11.26 17.13 -17.75
N VAL A 303 10.59 16.56 -18.76
CA VAL A 303 10.25 15.14 -18.78
C VAL A 303 11.24 14.38 -19.64
N CYS A 304 11.80 13.27 -19.16
CA CYS A 304 12.80 12.54 -19.92
C CYS A 304 12.81 11.03 -19.71
N THR A 305 13.48 10.30 -20.62
CA THR A 305 13.87 8.91 -20.37
C THR A 305 15.14 8.84 -19.52
N GLY A 306 15.34 7.76 -18.76
CA GLY A 306 16.49 7.55 -17.85
C GLY A 306 17.89 7.68 -18.48
N THR A 307 17.98 7.79 -19.80
CA THR A 307 19.20 8.10 -20.57
C THR A 307 19.79 9.49 -20.31
N LEU A 308 19.13 10.36 -19.54
CA LEU A 308 19.65 11.71 -19.27
C LEU A 308 20.95 11.71 -18.43
N LEU A 309 21.28 10.61 -17.75
CA LEU A 309 22.53 10.43 -16.99
C LEU A 309 23.80 10.30 -17.87
N THR A 310 23.66 10.39 -19.20
CA THR A 310 24.80 10.31 -20.15
C THR A 310 25.05 11.61 -20.92
N LEU A 311 24.37 12.70 -20.54
CA LEU A 311 24.53 14.07 -21.05
C LEU A 311 25.20 14.94 -20.00
#